data_AF-A0AA88U4X1-F1
#
_entry.id   AF-A0AA88U4X1-F1
#
_cell.length_a   1.000
_cell.length_b   1.000
_cell.length_c   1.000
_cell.angle_alpha   90.00
_cell.angle_beta   90.00
_cell.angle_gamma   90.00
#
_symmetry.space_group_name_H-M   'P 1'
#
loop_
_entity.id
_entity.type
_entity.pdbx_description
1 polymer ?
#
loop_
_entity_poly.entity_id
_entity_poly.type
_entity_poly.pdbx_seq_one_letter_code
_entity_poly.pdbx_strand_id
1 'polypeptide(L)'
;MGDEVEGFAFEQSHGKSRVRFARVWKGQDGRHFIVEWNVSITLLSNCIPAYVHGDNSDIVATDTMKNTVSVKAKECSEQLSMEDFAIGLAKHFTSFYQQVTTAIIKIVEKPWERMYVNGQPHQHGFKLGSEKHTTEVIAKKSGALRVTSGVEGLALLKTTKSGFEGFIRDKNTILPETRERMLATEVTASWRFSNISSIQLKMPNIHFLPVNLSSKENPVIVKFEDDVYLPTDEPHGTIEASLSRLRSKM
;
A
#
# COMPACT_ATOMS: atom_id res chain seq x y z
N MET A 1 -7.87 3.17 24.25
CA MET A 1 -7.50 3.84 25.52
C MET A 1 -6.44 2.94 26.09
N GLY A 2 -5.23 3.45 26.29
CA GLY A 2 -4.17 2.69 26.92
C GLY A 2 -4.60 2.32 28.34
N ASP A 3 -4.11 1.18 28.80
CA ASP A 3 -4.29 0.78 30.19
C ASP A 3 -3.24 1.50 31.05
N GLU A 4 -3.58 1.86 32.28
CA GLU A 4 -2.58 2.41 33.21
C GLU A 4 -1.80 1.27 33.87
N VAL A 5 -0.48 1.28 33.69
CA VAL A 5 0.43 0.35 34.33
C VAL A 5 1.43 1.17 35.14
N GLU A 6 1.37 1.05 36.46
CA GLU A 6 2.28 1.75 37.38
C GLU A 6 2.33 3.28 37.17
N GLY A 7 1.19 3.89 36.80
CA GLY A 7 1.09 5.34 36.54
C GLY A 7 1.55 5.77 35.14
N PHE A 8 1.88 4.82 34.26
CA PHE A 8 2.18 5.08 32.85
C PHE A 8 1.01 4.68 31.97
N ALA A 9 0.75 5.49 30.94
CA ALA A 9 -0.13 5.08 29.84
C ALA A 9 0.58 4.00 29.03
N PHE A 10 0.03 2.77 29.04
CA PHE A 10 0.59 1.62 28.34
C PHE A 10 -0.29 1.25 27.14
N GLU A 11 0.32 1.20 25.96
CA GLU A 11 -0.31 0.72 24.73
C GLU A 11 0.43 -0.52 24.22
N GLN A 12 -0.32 -1.57 23.89
CA GLN A 12 0.25 -2.82 23.42
C GLN A 12 -0.49 -3.35 22.19
N SER A 13 0.24 -4.07 21.36
CA SER A 13 -0.34 -4.93 20.32
C SER A 13 0.59 -6.09 20.02
N HIS A 14 0.03 -7.18 19.49
CA HIS A 14 0.79 -8.33 19.00
C HIS A 14 0.19 -8.84 17.69
N GLY A 15 0.94 -9.61 16.92
CA GLY A 15 0.50 -9.95 15.58
C GLY A 15 1.36 -10.94 14.80
N LYS A 16 0.92 -11.22 13.58
CA LYS A 16 1.65 -12.03 12.59
C LYS A 16 1.72 -11.27 11.28
N SER A 17 2.92 -11.15 10.72
CA SER A 17 3.16 -10.46 9.45
C SER A 17 3.66 -11.42 8.39
N ARG A 18 3.56 -11.02 7.12
CA ARG A 18 4.08 -11.77 5.97
C ARG A 18 3.42 -13.15 5.78
N VAL A 19 2.15 -13.29 6.16
CA VAL A 19 1.38 -14.50 5.88
C VAL A 19 0.96 -14.50 4.42
N ARG A 20 1.70 -15.23 3.58
CA ARG A 20 1.43 -15.32 2.14
C ARG A 20 0.50 -16.50 1.84
N PHE A 21 -0.53 -16.27 1.06
CA PHE A 21 -1.37 -17.34 0.51
C PHE A 21 -1.88 -16.98 -0.88
N ALA A 22 -2.28 -18.01 -1.64
CA ALA A 22 -3.00 -17.86 -2.88
C ALA A 22 -4.34 -18.59 -2.81
N ARG A 23 -5.37 -18.02 -3.45
CA ARG A 23 -6.69 -18.62 -3.57
C ARG A 23 -7.09 -18.65 -5.03
N VAL A 24 -7.52 -19.82 -5.48
CA VAL A 24 -8.05 -20.04 -6.84
C VAL A 24 -9.51 -20.44 -6.74
N TRP A 25 -10.36 -19.71 -7.46
CA TRP A 25 -11.76 -20.06 -7.72
C TRP A 25 -11.87 -20.54 -9.16
N LYS A 26 -12.57 -21.66 -9.36
CA LYS A 26 -12.76 -22.27 -10.68
C LYS A 26 -14.23 -22.12 -11.07
N GLY A 27 -14.49 -21.32 -12.10
CA GLY A 27 -15.81 -21.13 -12.67
C GLY A 27 -16.30 -22.39 -13.37
N GLN A 28 -17.62 -22.52 -13.49
CA GLN A 28 -18.26 -23.63 -14.20
C GLN A 28 -17.95 -23.61 -15.70
N ASP A 29 -17.61 -22.45 -16.26
CA ASP A 29 -17.15 -22.23 -17.63
C ASP A 29 -15.68 -22.63 -17.86
N GLY A 30 -15.01 -23.20 -16.85
CA GLY A 30 -13.58 -23.54 -16.88
C GLY A 30 -12.65 -22.35 -16.65
N ARG A 31 -13.18 -21.13 -16.47
CA ARG A 31 -12.38 -19.94 -16.21
C ARG A 31 -11.91 -19.93 -14.76
N HIS A 32 -10.62 -19.74 -14.55
CA HIS A 32 -10.06 -19.61 -13.20
C HIS A 32 -9.91 -18.15 -12.81
N PHE A 33 -10.19 -17.80 -11.56
CA PHE A 33 -9.84 -16.54 -10.92
C PHE A 33 -8.83 -16.82 -9.80
N ILE A 34 -7.79 -16.00 -9.68
CA ILE A 34 -6.73 -16.17 -8.69
C ILE A 34 -6.45 -14.85 -8.00
N VAL A 35 -6.16 -14.94 -6.69
CA VAL A 35 -5.51 -13.88 -5.93
C VAL A 35 -4.30 -14.47 -5.20
N GLU A 36 -3.28 -13.65 -4.99
CA GLU A 36 -2.17 -13.95 -4.09
C GLU A 36 -1.97 -12.75 -3.16
N TRP A 37 -2.09 -12.99 -1.86
CA TRP A 37 -2.13 -11.94 -0.85
C TRP A 37 -1.07 -12.15 0.22
N ASN A 38 -0.45 -11.06 0.66
CA ASN A 38 0.40 -10.98 1.83
C ASN A 38 -0.37 -10.30 2.95
N VAL A 39 -0.74 -11.06 3.98
CA VAL A 39 -1.57 -10.58 5.10
C VAL A 39 -0.70 -10.32 6.33
N SER A 40 -0.95 -9.19 6.97
CA SER A 40 -0.46 -8.84 8.30
C SER A 40 -1.64 -8.60 9.24
N ILE A 41 -1.56 -9.19 10.43
CA ILE A 41 -2.58 -9.11 11.48
C ILE A 41 -1.94 -8.45 12.68
N THR A 42 -2.62 -7.47 13.26
CA THR A 42 -2.25 -6.86 14.53
C THR A 42 -3.50 -6.79 15.40
N LEU A 43 -3.41 -7.34 16.62
CA LEU A 43 -4.48 -7.36 17.59
C LEU A 43 -4.11 -6.44 18.77
N LEU A 44 -5.06 -5.61 19.17
CA LEU A 44 -5.04 -4.94 20.48
C LEU A 44 -5.98 -5.73 21.38
N SER A 45 -5.50 -6.12 22.54
CA SER A 45 -6.19 -7.02 23.47
C SER A 45 -6.05 -6.58 24.93
N ASN A 46 -6.93 -7.07 25.79
CA ASN A 46 -6.75 -6.95 27.24
C ASN A 46 -5.82 -8.09 27.68
N CYS A 47 -4.50 -7.90 27.55
CA CYS A 47 -3.51 -8.92 27.87
C CYS A 47 -2.25 -8.33 28.53
N ILE A 48 -2.40 -7.27 29.32
CA ILE A 48 -1.31 -6.68 30.12
C ILE A 48 -0.54 -7.72 30.94
N PRO A 49 -1.19 -8.72 31.59
CA PRO A 49 -0.47 -9.72 32.38
C PRO A 49 0.63 -10.46 31.61
N ALA A 50 0.52 -10.59 30.29
CA ALA A 50 1.58 -11.18 29.46
C ALA A 50 2.87 -10.35 29.46
N TYR A 51 2.75 -9.02 29.56
CA TYR A 51 3.87 -8.07 29.50
C TYR A 51 4.52 -7.84 30.86
N VAL A 52 3.74 -7.86 31.94
CA VAL A 52 4.23 -7.52 33.29
C VAL A 52 4.44 -8.73 34.21
N HIS A 53 3.76 -9.85 33.94
CA HIS A 53 3.77 -11.05 34.79
C HIS A 53 4.08 -12.35 34.03
N GLY A 54 4.24 -12.29 32.71
CA GLY A 54 4.47 -13.46 31.86
C GLY A 54 3.26 -14.39 31.73
N ASP A 55 2.06 -13.93 32.10
CA ASP A 55 0.82 -14.70 31.95
C ASP A 55 0.28 -14.58 30.52
N ASN A 56 0.42 -15.67 29.76
CA ASN A 56 0.04 -15.73 28.35
C ASN A 56 -1.41 -16.20 28.12
N SER A 57 -2.23 -16.37 29.15
CA SER A 57 -3.59 -16.94 29.05
C SER A 57 -4.50 -16.20 28.05
N ASP A 58 -4.36 -14.88 27.95
CA ASP A 58 -5.13 -14.03 27.03
C ASP A 58 -4.46 -13.81 25.66
N ILE A 59 -3.25 -14.34 25.44
CA ILE A 59 -2.53 -14.17 24.17
C ILE A 59 -3.07 -15.12 23.10
N VAL A 60 -3.57 -14.55 22.00
CA VAL A 60 -3.83 -15.33 20.79
C VAL A 60 -2.49 -15.62 20.13
N ALA A 61 -2.07 -16.88 20.13
CA ALA A 61 -0.79 -17.26 19.55
C ALA A 61 -0.68 -16.81 18.07
N THR A 62 0.47 -16.24 17.69
CA THR A 62 0.66 -15.70 16.34
C THR A 62 0.62 -16.79 15.26
N ASP A 63 0.92 -18.05 15.61
CA ASP A 63 0.74 -19.21 14.73
C ASP A 63 -0.74 -19.52 14.50
N THR A 64 -1.58 -19.43 15.53
CA THR A 64 -3.04 -19.52 15.41
C THR A 64 -3.56 -18.46 14.46
N MET A 65 -3.08 -17.21 14.54
CA MET A 65 -3.47 -16.15 13.61
C MET A 65 -3.16 -16.51 12.15
N LYS A 66 -1.97 -17.07 11.88
CA LYS A 66 -1.57 -17.56 10.55
C LYS A 66 -2.53 -18.66 10.06
N ASN A 67 -2.84 -19.64 10.92
CA ASN A 67 -3.73 -20.74 10.58
C ASN A 67 -5.16 -20.24 10.30
N THR A 68 -5.65 -19.27 11.08
CA THR A 68 -6.95 -18.61 10.87
C THR A 68 -7.05 -17.97 9.50
N VAL A 69 -5.99 -17.31 8.99
CA VAL A 69 -5.97 -16.79 7.61
C VAL A 69 -6.23 -17.89 6.59
N SER A 70 -5.52 -19.02 6.71
CA SER A 70 -5.68 -20.15 5.78
C SER A 70 -7.08 -20.75 5.83
N VAL A 71 -7.64 -20.90 7.03
CA VAL A 71 -9.02 -21.40 7.21
C VAL A 71 -10.03 -20.43 6.60
N LYS A 72 -9.93 -19.13 6.90
CA LYS A 72 -10.84 -18.11 6.35
C LYS A 72 -10.74 -18.02 4.83
N ALA A 73 -9.55 -18.14 4.26
CA ALA A 73 -9.35 -18.18 2.81
C ALA A 73 -10.02 -19.42 2.16
N LYS A 74 -10.01 -20.57 2.85
CA LYS A 74 -10.68 -21.79 2.39
C LYS A 74 -12.22 -21.69 2.49
N GLU A 75 -12.72 -21.07 3.54
CA GLU A 75 -14.16 -20.82 3.75
C GLU A 75 -14.77 -19.86 2.71
N CYS A 76 -13.95 -19.01 2.08
CA CYS A 76 -14.37 -18.15 0.97
C CYS A 76 -14.69 -18.99 -0.29
N SER A 77 -15.92 -19.47 -0.40
CA SER A 77 -16.42 -20.25 -1.54
C SER A 77 -16.62 -19.41 -2.79
N GLU A 78 -17.01 -18.16 -2.63
CA GLU A 78 -17.23 -17.20 -3.71
C GLU A 78 -16.02 -16.26 -3.87
N GLN A 79 -15.87 -15.70 -5.06
CA GLN A 79 -14.89 -14.65 -5.32
C GLN A 79 -15.27 -13.40 -4.50
N LEU A 80 -14.28 -12.80 -3.83
CA LEU A 80 -14.45 -11.59 -3.05
C LEU A 80 -13.26 -10.65 -3.21
N SER A 81 -13.47 -9.38 -2.85
CA SER A 81 -12.43 -8.37 -2.81
C SER A 81 -11.46 -8.59 -1.65
N MET A 82 -10.29 -7.95 -1.71
CA MET A 82 -9.32 -7.96 -0.62
C MET A 82 -9.90 -7.27 0.63
N GLU A 83 -10.63 -6.18 0.42
CA GLU A 83 -11.31 -5.41 1.46
C GLU A 83 -12.31 -6.28 2.21
N ASP A 84 -13.18 -7.00 1.49
CA ASP A 84 -14.19 -7.87 2.10
C ASP A 84 -13.54 -9.02 2.89
N PHE A 85 -12.46 -9.59 2.37
CA PHE A 85 -11.70 -10.62 3.08
C PHE A 85 -11.10 -10.06 4.37
N ALA A 86 -10.46 -8.89 4.30
CA ALA A 86 -9.88 -8.23 5.46
C ALA A 86 -10.94 -7.86 6.51
N ILE A 87 -12.13 -7.40 6.09
CA ILE A 87 -13.28 -7.14 6.97
C ILE A 87 -13.74 -8.43 7.66
N GLY A 88 -13.92 -9.51 6.91
CA GLY A 88 -14.34 -10.80 7.44
C GLY A 88 -13.35 -11.35 8.47
N LEU A 89 -12.06 -11.26 8.17
CA LEU A 89 -10.99 -11.69 9.06
C LEU A 89 -10.90 -10.83 10.33
N ALA A 90 -10.96 -9.49 10.20
CA ALA A 90 -10.93 -8.57 11.33
C ALA A 90 -12.13 -8.80 12.27
N LYS A 91 -13.33 -8.93 11.69
CA LYS A 91 -14.56 -9.22 12.44
C LYS A 91 -14.44 -10.54 13.21
N HIS A 92 -13.93 -11.59 12.57
CA HIS A 92 -13.72 -12.89 13.23
C HIS A 92 -12.89 -12.75 14.50
N PHE A 93 -11.74 -12.07 14.46
CA PHE A 93 -10.90 -11.90 15.64
C PHE A 93 -11.62 -11.12 16.76
N THR A 94 -12.29 -10.01 16.41
CA THR A 94 -12.99 -9.17 17.40
C THR A 94 -14.25 -9.81 18.00
N SER A 95 -14.91 -10.71 17.25
CA SER A 95 -16.13 -11.38 17.71
C SER A 95 -15.85 -12.68 18.45
N PHE A 96 -14.82 -13.43 18.03
CA PHE A 96 -14.52 -14.75 18.57
C PHE A 96 -13.74 -14.67 19.89
N TYR A 97 -12.72 -13.81 19.97
CA TYR A 97 -11.90 -13.68 21.17
C TYR A 97 -12.44 -12.58 22.08
N GLN A 98 -12.68 -12.93 23.35
CA GLN A 98 -13.27 -12.00 24.31
C GLN A 98 -12.34 -10.83 24.63
N GLN A 99 -11.05 -11.11 24.77
CA GLN A 99 -10.00 -10.17 25.11
C GLN A 99 -9.58 -9.24 23.96
N VAL A 100 -9.87 -9.58 22.69
CA VAL A 100 -9.47 -8.76 21.53
C VAL A 100 -10.41 -7.58 21.38
N THR A 101 -9.90 -6.36 21.51
CA THR A 101 -10.69 -5.13 21.41
C THR A 101 -10.64 -4.51 20.02
N THR A 102 -9.51 -4.66 19.31
CA THR A 102 -9.33 -4.17 17.94
C THR A 102 -8.51 -5.15 17.12
N ALA A 103 -8.93 -5.40 15.88
CA ALA A 103 -8.16 -6.12 14.88
C ALA A 103 -7.80 -5.17 13.73
N ILE A 104 -6.52 -5.11 13.39
CA ILE A 104 -5.97 -4.38 12.26
C ILE A 104 -5.45 -5.40 11.26
N ILE A 105 -6.04 -5.45 10.07
CA ILE A 105 -5.67 -6.36 9.00
C ILE A 105 -5.14 -5.54 7.84
N LYS A 106 -3.88 -5.76 7.47
CA LYS A 106 -3.28 -5.18 6.27
C LYS A 106 -3.05 -6.26 5.24
N ILE A 107 -3.40 -6.00 4.00
CA ILE A 107 -3.16 -6.91 2.89
C ILE A 107 -2.49 -6.17 1.75
N VAL A 108 -1.47 -6.80 1.17
CA VAL A 108 -0.82 -6.36 -0.07
C VAL A 108 -1.00 -7.45 -1.11
N GLU A 109 -1.57 -7.09 -2.26
CA GLU A 109 -1.72 -8.00 -3.39
C GLU A 109 -0.41 -8.19 -4.13
N LYS A 110 -0.20 -9.42 -4.61
CA LYS A 110 0.68 -9.65 -5.74
C LYS A 110 -0.16 -9.59 -7.02
N PRO A 111 0.11 -8.63 -7.93
CA PRO A 111 -0.82 -8.26 -8.99
C PRO A 111 -0.80 -9.27 -10.14
N TRP A 112 -1.58 -10.35 -10.03
CA TRP A 112 -1.73 -11.31 -11.12
C TRP A 112 -2.77 -10.80 -12.13
N GLU A 113 -2.30 -10.38 -13.30
CA GLU A 113 -3.15 -9.93 -14.41
C GLU A 113 -3.42 -11.06 -15.40
N ARG A 114 -4.65 -11.13 -15.90
CA ARG A 114 -5.00 -12.12 -16.92
C ARG A 114 -4.24 -11.87 -18.22
N MET A 115 -3.62 -12.92 -18.76
CA MET A 115 -2.98 -12.85 -20.07
C MET A 115 -4.01 -12.81 -21.19
N TYR A 116 -3.67 -12.11 -22.28
CA TYR A 116 -4.41 -12.12 -23.53
C TYR A 116 -3.55 -12.79 -24.61
N VAL A 117 -4.13 -13.75 -25.34
CA VAL A 117 -3.50 -14.46 -26.46
C VAL A 117 -4.40 -14.28 -27.67
N ASN A 118 -3.86 -13.75 -28.77
CA ASN A 118 -4.62 -13.42 -29.99
C ASN A 118 -5.85 -12.53 -29.71
N GLY A 119 -5.71 -11.55 -28.81
CA GLY A 119 -6.78 -10.64 -28.41
C GLY A 119 -7.85 -11.25 -27.49
N GLN A 120 -7.72 -12.52 -27.11
CA GLN A 120 -8.68 -13.21 -26.24
C GLN A 120 -8.11 -13.47 -24.85
N PRO A 121 -8.89 -13.30 -23.77
CA PRO A 121 -8.43 -13.57 -22.41
C PRO A 121 -8.18 -15.07 -22.19
N HIS A 122 -7.02 -15.43 -21.65
CA HIS A 122 -6.69 -16.82 -21.33
C HIS A 122 -7.58 -17.33 -20.18
N GLN A 123 -7.99 -18.60 -20.20
CA GLN A 123 -8.89 -19.16 -19.18
C GLN A 123 -8.25 -19.22 -17.78
N HIS A 124 -6.94 -19.50 -17.73
CA HIS A 124 -6.22 -19.77 -16.47
C HIS A 124 -4.74 -19.32 -16.51
N GLY A 125 -4.41 -18.36 -17.37
CA GLY A 125 -3.04 -17.87 -17.59
C GLY A 125 -2.91 -16.42 -17.13
N PHE A 126 -1.85 -16.12 -16.38
CA PHE A 126 -1.65 -14.83 -15.73
C PHE A 126 -0.19 -14.36 -15.87
N LYS A 127 0.00 -13.06 -15.95
CA LYS A 127 1.29 -12.37 -15.88
C LYS A 127 1.31 -11.46 -14.66
N LEU A 128 2.50 -11.03 -14.25
CA LEU A 128 2.61 -10.03 -13.20
C LEU A 128 2.29 -8.63 -13.77
N GLY A 129 1.44 -7.90 -13.07
CA GLY A 129 1.16 -6.48 -13.28
C GLY A 129 2.23 -5.57 -12.67
N SER A 130 2.07 -4.27 -12.86
CA SER A 130 3.03 -3.24 -12.42
C SER A 130 2.87 -2.83 -10.96
N GLU A 131 1.66 -2.41 -10.59
CA GLU A 131 1.34 -1.81 -9.31
C GLU A 131 0.68 -2.81 -8.36
N LYS A 132 0.83 -2.57 -7.06
CA LYS A 132 0.24 -3.40 -6.02
C LYS A 132 -0.97 -2.69 -5.45
N HIS A 133 -2.08 -3.41 -5.33
CA HIS A 133 -3.21 -2.96 -4.52
C HIS A 133 -2.97 -3.30 -3.05
N THR A 134 -3.41 -2.41 -2.17
CA THR A 134 -3.31 -2.58 -0.73
C THR A 134 -4.65 -2.31 -0.05
N THR A 135 -4.88 -2.94 1.09
CA THR A 135 -5.96 -2.56 2.01
C THR A 135 -5.51 -2.62 3.46
N GLU A 136 -6.03 -1.71 4.27
CA GLU A 136 -5.97 -1.73 5.73
C GLU A 136 -7.40 -1.65 6.28
N VAL A 137 -7.78 -2.67 7.04
CA VAL A 137 -9.04 -2.70 7.80
C VAL A 137 -8.73 -2.62 9.28
N ILE A 138 -9.38 -1.67 9.96
CA ILE A 138 -9.42 -1.61 11.42
C ILE A 138 -10.85 -1.89 11.85
N ALA A 139 -11.06 -3.00 12.54
CA ALA A 139 -12.33 -3.34 13.17
C ALA A 139 -12.17 -3.25 14.69
N LYS A 140 -13.05 -2.49 15.35
CA LYS A 140 -13.17 -2.47 16.81
C LYS A 140 -14.33 -3.34 17.24
N LYS A 141 -14.20 -3.96 18.41
CA LYS A 141 -15.25 -4.75 19.05
C LYS A 141 -16.53 -3.95 19.31
N SER A 142 -16.41 -2.63 19.47
CA SER A 142 -17.54 -1.69 19.55
C SER A 142 -18.38 -1.58 18.26
N GLY A 143 -17.98 -2.24 17.18
CA GLY A 143 -18.64 -2.19 15.87
C GLY A 143 -18.07 -1.14 14.92
N ALA A 144 -17.19 -0.24 15.39
CA ALA A 144 -16.55 0.75 14.52
C ALA A 144 -15.62 0.06 13.50
N LEU A 145 -15.77 0.42 12.23
CA LEU A 145 -15.04 -0.15 11.11
C LEU A 145 -14.42 0.96 10.27
N ARG A 146 -13.12 0.87 10.00
CA ARG A 146 -12.39 1.76 9.09
C ARG A 146 -11.72 0.90 8.02
N VAL A 147 -11.96 1.23 6.76
CA VAL A 147 -11.35 0.57 5.61
C VAL A 147 -10.59 1.61 4.81
N THR A 148 -9.34 1.32 4.49
CA THR A 148 -8.48 2.14 3.62
C THR A 148 -7.98 1.23 2.52
N SER A 149 -8.11 1.63 1.25
CA SER A 149 -7.43 0.95 0.14
C SER A 149 -6.40 1.85 -0.49
N GLY A 150 -5.50 1.27 -1.26
CA GLY A 150 -4.43 2.02 -1.89
C GLY A 150 -3.81 1.30 -3.06
N VAL A 151 -2.93 2.04 -3.72
CA VAL A 151 -2.05 1.56 -4.76
C VAL A 151 -0.63 1.97 -4.43
N GLU A 152 0.33 1.09 -4.69
CA GLU A 152 1.75 1.32 -4.48
C GLU A 152 2.53 0.82 -5.70
N GLY A 153 3.63 1.50 -6.06
CA GLY A 153 4.51 1.04 -7.13
C GLY A 153 4.03 1.36 -8.55
N LEU A 154 3.05 2.26 -8.72
CA LEU A 154 2.61 2.66 -10.05
C LEU A 154 3.61 3.65 -10.67
N ALA A 155 4.59 3.12 -11.40
CA ALA A 155 5.59 3.91 -12.10
C ALA A 155 5.00 4.57 -13.35
N LEU A 156 5.11 5.89 -13.45
CA LEU A 156 4.62 6.70 -14.56
C LEU A 156 5.72 7.63 -15.05
N LEU A 157 5.77 7.86 -16.37
CA LEU A 157 6.67 8.80 -17.01
C LEU A 157 5.96 9.52 -18.15
N LYS A 158 6.14 10.83 -18.23
CA LYS A 158 5.88 11.62 -19.44
C LYS A 158 7.13 12.39 -19.84
N THR A 159 7.39 12.43 -21.14
CA THR A 159 8.62 13.03 -21.71
C THR A 159 8.50 14.54 -21.91
N THR A 160 7.29 15.09 -21.83
CA THR A 160 6.99 16.52 -22.08
C THR A 160 5.71 16.94 -21.34
N LYS A 161 5.28 18.20 -21.52
CA LYS A 161 4.17 18.88 -20.86
C LYS A 161 4.35 18.92 -19.34
N SER A 162 5.57 19.21 -18.89
CA SER A 162 5.90 19.45 -17.47
C SER A 162 6.85 20.64 -17.34
N GLY A 163 6.53 21.61 -16.48
CA GLY A 163 7.38 22.76 -16.18
C GLY A 163 7.60 22.93 -14.67
N PHE A 164 8.57 23.75 -14.30
CA PHE A 164 8.83 24.20 -12.94
C PHE A 164 9.48 25.58 -12.96
N GLU A 165 8.66 26.60 -12.72
CA GLU A 165 8.99 28.03 -12.79
C GLU A 165 8.29 28.80 -11.65
N GLY A 166 8.77 30.00 -11.32
CA GLY A 166 8.19 30.87 -10.29
C GLY A 166 8.43 30.39 -8.85
N PHE A 167 9.35 29.46 -8.63
CA PHE A 167 9.70 29.01 -7.28
C PHE A 167 10.52 30.06 -6.54
N ILE A 168 10.42 30.05 -5.21
CA ILE A 168 11.16 30.98 -4.34
C ILE A 168 12.66 30.83 -4.60
N ARG A 169 13.35 31.97 -4.75
CA ARG A 169 14.80 32.02 -4.92
C ARG A 169 15.44 32.65 -3.69
N ASP A 170 16.45 31.97 -3.18
CA ASP A 170 17.29 32.46 -2.09
C ASP A 170 18.78 32.24 -2.44
N LYS A 171 19.66 32.51 -1.47
CA LYS A 171 21.11 32.32 -1.61
C LYS A 171 21.56 30.88 -1.90
N ASN A 172 20.70 29.88 -1.72
CA ASN A 172 21.00 28.47 -1.95
C ASN A 172 20.40 27.95 -3.27
N THR A 173 19.70 28.80 -4.02
CA THR A 173 18.93 28.37 -5.21
C THR A 173 19.79 28.36 -6.46
N ILE A 174 20.27 27.18 -6.85
CA ILE A 174 21.06 26.95 -8.08
C ILE A 174 20.18 26.47 -9.24
N LEU A 175 19.04 25.83 -8.93
CA LEU A 175 18.16 25.23 -9.92
C LEU A 175 17.67 26.29 -10.94
N PRO A 176 17.87 26.07 -12.25
CA PRO A 176 17.26 26.90 -13.28
C PRO A 176 15.77 26.60 -13.38
N GLU A 177 14.99 27.62 -13.74
CA GLU A 177 13.60 27.41 -14.14
C GLU A 177 13.55 26.68 -15.48
N THR A 178 12.51 25.88 -15.67
CA THR A 178 12.24 25.26 -16.96
C THR A 178 10.76 25.26 -17.28
N ARG A 179 10.42 25.54 -18.53
CA ARG A 179 9.05 25.41 -19.05
C ARG A 179 8.74 23.99 -19.48
N GLU A 180 9.77 23.19 -19.75
CA GLU A 180 9.64 21.85 -20.31
C GLU A 180 10.69 20.89 -19.73
N ARG A 181 10.24 19.75 -19.22
CA ARG A 181 11.08 18.70 -18.64
C ARG A 181 10.33 17.37 -18.63
N MET A 182 11.08 16.28 -18.47
CA MET A 182 10.48 15.00 -18.10
C MET A 182 9.86 15.07 -16.71
N LEU A 183 8.81 14.27 -16.51
CA LEU A 183 8.25 14.00 -15.18
C LEU A 183 8.09 12.49 -15.04
N ALA A 184 8.80 11.93 -14.08
CA ALA A 184 8.69 10.54 -13.69
C ALA A 184 8.41 10.42 -12.19
N THR A 185 7.61 9.43 -11.82
CA THR A 185 7.21 9.20 -10.43
C THR A 185 6.79 7.77 -10.21
N GLU A 186 6.84 7.31 -8.96
CA GLU A 186 6.20 6.08 -8.51
C GLU A 186 5.04 6.46 -7.58
N VAL A 187 3.80 6.33 -8.07
CA VAL A 187 2.62 6.77 -7.31
C VAL A 187 2.34 5.81 -6.16
N THR A 188 2.28 6.37 -4.95
CA THR A 188 1.61 5.76 -3.81
C THR A 188 0.37 6.56 -3.50
N ALA A 189 -0.80 5.93 -3.53
CA ALA A 189 -2.06 6.56 -3.17
C ALA A 189 -2.82 5.70 -2.17
N SER A 190 -3.52 6.34 -1.23
CA SER A 190 -4.45 5.65 -0.34
C SER A 190 -5.72 6.47 -0.13
N TRP A 191 -6.85 5.79 0.01
CA TRP A 191 -8.16 6.41 0.21
C TRP A 191 -8.97 5.64 1.24
N ARG A 192 -9.71 6.38 2.08
CA ARG A 192 -10.55 5.81 3.14
C ARG A 192 -12.01 5.70 2.69
N PHE A 193 -12.62 4.52 2.85
CA PHE A 193 -14.02 4.24 2.49
C PHE A 193 -15.06 4.92 3.42
N SER A 194 -16.34 4.70 3.08
CA SER A 194 -17.53 5.55 3.28
C SER A 194 -17.37 6.94 2.65
N ASN A 195 -17.63 6.93 1.33
CA ASN A 195 -17.79 8.09 0.43
C ASN A 195 -16.50 8.85 0.07
N ILE A 196 -15.35 8.17 0.13
CA ILE A 196 -13.99 8.75 0.06
C ILE A 196 -13.90 10.01 0.92
N SER A 197 -13.68 9.77 2.22
CA SER A 197 -13.55 10.82 3.22
C SER A 197 -12.19 11.52 3.16
N SER A 198 -11.15 10.78 2.76
CA SER A 198 -9.81 11.29 2.54
C SER A 198 -9.08 10.52 1.44
N ILE A 199 -8.20 11.22 0.73
CA ILE A 199 -7.19 10.66 -0.17
C ILE A 199 -5.82 11.22 0.20
N GLN A 200 -4.80 10.38 0.20
CA GLN A 200 -3.40 10.76 0.34
C GLN A 200 -2.65 10.30 -0.90
N LEU A 201 -1.78 11.18 -1.43
CA LEU A 201 -0.85 10.86 -2.50
C LEU A 201 0.56 11.17 -2.05
N LYS A 202 1.48 10.28 -2.42
CA LYS A 202 2.92 10.48 -2.38
C LYS A 202 3.48 10.20 -3.77
N MET A 203 4.21 11.16 -4.30
CA MET A 203 4.74 11.16 -5.66
C MET A 203 6.19 11.68 -5.61
N PRO A 204 7.20 10.80 -5.44
CA PRO A 204 8.57 11.21 -5.57
C PRO A 204 8.83 11.69 -7.02
N ASN A 205 9.62 12.75 -7.17
CA ASN A 205 10.04 13.24 -8.47
C ASN A 205 11.35 12.54 -8.86
N ILE A 206 11.24 11.51 -9.70
CA ILE A 206 12.38 10.77 -10.22
C ILE A 206 13.00 11.60 -11.34
N HIS A 207 14.25 11.99 -11.17
CA HIS A 207 14.88 12.97 -12.06
C HIS A 207 15.45 12.29 -13.30
N PHE A 208 15.24 12.94 -14.44
CA PHE A 208 15.93 12.64 -15.69
C PHE A 208 16.72 13.89 -16.04
N LEU A 209 18.03 13.86 -15.77
CA LEU A 209 18.90 15.02 -15.94
C LEU A 209 19.43 15.04 -17.39
N PRO A 210 19.24 16.11 -18.15
CA PRO A 210 19.76 16.18 -19.52
C PRO A 210 21.29 16.07 -19.50
N VAL A 211 21.82 15.19 -20.32
CA VAL A 211 23.27 14.99 -20.44
C VAL A 211 23.86 16.13 -21.25
N ASN A 212 24.84 16.82 -20.68
CA ASN A 212 25.64 17.82 -21.37
C ASN A 212 27.13 17.50 -21.15
N LEU A 213 27.83 17.12 -22.21
CA LEU A 213 29.26 16.78 -22.16
C LEU A 213 30.09 17.86 -22.88
N SER A 214 30.80 18.66 -22.09
CA SER A 214 31.84 19.57 -22.57
C SER A 214 33.19 19.14 -22.00
N SER A 215 34.27 19.11 -22.78
CA SER A 215 35.63 18.97 -22.25
C SER A 215 36.38 20.30 -22.27
N LYS A 216 37.44 20.40 -21.45
CA LYS A 216 38.32 21.56 -21.42
C LYS A 216 39.06 21.81 -22.75
N GLU A 217 39.28 20.74 -23.54
CA GLU A 217 40.03 20.80 -24.81
C GLU A 217 39.11 20.91 -26.02
N ASN A 218 37.87 20.44 -25.92
CA ASN A 218 36.89 20.52 -26.98
C ASN A 218 35.51 20.86 -26.37
N PRO A 219 35.13 22.15 -26.34
CA PRO A 219 33.94 22.60 -25.62
C PRO A 219 32.62 22.03 -26.17
N VAL A 220 32.64 21.47 -27.39
CA VAL A 220 31.53 20.70 -27.96
C VAL A 220 32.08 19.38 -28.48
N ILE A 221 32.07 18.34 -27.64
CA ILE A 221 32.35 16.98 -28.12
C ILE A 221 31.18 16.54 -29.03
N VAL A 222 29.95 16.72 -28.55
CA VAL A 222 28.68 16.48 -29.26
C VAL A 222 27.63 17.45 -28.69
N LYS A 223 26.72 17.94 -29.54
CA LYS A 223 25.56 18.72 -29.11
C LYS A 223 24.43 17.77 -28.70
N PHE A 224 23.96 17.89 -27.47
CA PHE A 224 22.77 17.19 -26.98
C PHE A 224 21.57 18.13 -27.08
N GLU A 225 20.44 17.63 -27.58
CA GLU A 225 19.22 18.43 -27.83
C GLU A 225 18.09 17.98 -26.92
N ASP A 226 18.40 17.79 -25.64
CA ASP A 226 17.48 17.23 -24.64
C ASP A 226 16.89 15.87 -25.10
N ASP A 227 17.72 15.05 -25.73
CA ASP A 227 17.41 13.73 -26.30
C ASP A 227 18.10 12.58 -25.55
N VAL A 228 19.08 12.90 -24.69
CA VAL A 228 19.80 11.96 -23.83
C VAL A 228 19.74 12.42 -22.37
N TYR A 229 19.33 11.52 -21.48
CA TYR A 229 19.11 11.81 -20.07
C TYR A 229 19.80 10.78 -19.17
N LEU A 230 20.28 11.24 -18.01
CA LEU A 230 20.69 10.39 -16.91
C LEU A 230 19.51 10.21 -15.94
N PRO A 231 18.88 9.02 -15.87
CA PRO A 231 17.87 8.74 -14.86
C PRO A 231 18.54 8.61 -13.49
N THR A 232 17.95 9.22 -12.47
CA THR A 232 18.39 9.10 -11.09
C THR A 232 17.19 9.02 -10.15
N ASP A 233 17.20 7.97 -9.33
CA ASP A 233 16.27 7.68 -8.25
C ASP A 233 16.70 8.33 -6.93
N GLU A 234 17.98 8.71 -6.78
CA GLU A 234 18.53 9.35 -5.58
C GLU A 234 19.54 10.49 -5.87
N PRO A 235 19.41 11.66 -5.19
CA PRO A 235 18.29 12.06 -4.35
C PRO A 235 17.07 12.40 -5.22
N HIS A 236 15.86 12.22 -4.67
CA HIS A 236 14.60 12.64 -5.31
C HIS A 236 13.85 13.64 -4.45
N GLY A 237 13.13 14.56 -5.09
CA GLY A 237 12.13 15.37 -4.39
C GLY A 237 10.97 14.50 -3.92
N THR A 238 10.48 14.69 -2.70
CA THR A 238 9.26 14.01 -2.22
C THR A 238 8.12 15.01 -2.15
N ILE A 239 7.03 14.72 -2.87
CA ILE A 239 5.80 15.51 -2.84
C ILE A 239 4.70 14.65 -2.24
N GLU A 240 4.07 15.17 -1.19
CA GLU A 240 2.97 14.51 -0.50
C GLU A 240 1.82 15.49 -0.33
N ALA A 241 0.60 15.00 -0.52
CA ALA A 241 -0.61 15.77 -0.28
C ALA A 241 -1.69 14.86 0.29
N SER A 242 -2.47 15.40 1.22
CA SER A 242 -3.68 14.76 1.73
C SER A 242 -4.86 15.70 1.55
N LEU A 243 -5.94 15.20 1.00
CA LEU A 243 -7.19 15.91 0.85
C LEU A 243 -8.28 15.16 1.60
N SER A 244 -9.01 15.88 2.46
CA SER A 244 -10.13 15.31 3.22
C SER A 244 -11.37 16.19 3.09
N ARG A 245 -12.55 15.57 3.15
CA ARG A 245 -13.81 16.32 3.21
C ARG A 245 -13.93 16.99 4.59
N LEU A 246 -14.36 18.26 4.61
CA LEU A 246 -14.62 19.00 5.86
C LEU A 246 -15.70 18.34 6.73
N ARG A 247 -16.66 17.64 6.11
CA ARG A 247 -17.68 16.82 6.77
C ARG A 247 -17.79 15.49 6.04
N SER A 248 -17.54 14.38 6.72
CA SER A 248 -17.82 13.05 6.16
C SER A 248 -19.34 12.91 6.02
N LYS A 249 -19.82 12.46 4.86
CA LYS A 249 -21.21 12.02 4.75
C LYS A 249 -21.36 10.81 5.67
N MET A 250 -22.12 10.98 6.76
CA MET A 250 -22.53 9.89 7.66
C MET A 250 -23.29 8.82 6.90
#